data_AF-A0A7V8X228-F1
#
_entry.id   AF-A0A7V8X228-F1
#
_cell.length_a   1.000
_cell.length_b   1.000
_cell.length_c   1.000
_cell.angle_alpha   90.00
_cell.angle_beta   90.00
_cell.angle_gamma   90.00
#
_symmetry.space_group_name_H-M   'P 1'
#
loop_
_entity.id
_entity.type
_entity.pdbx_description
1 polymer ?
#
loop_
_entity_poly.entity_id
_entity_poly.type
_entity_poly.pdbx_seq_one_letter_code
_entity_poly.pdbx_strand_id
1 'polypeptide(L)'
;MTDDDARAEMHGALDEIVLGGARRMLAAALEAQADGYIARLASELEWGRRLVGRNGHAEPRTITTAAGRIEVTAPRVNDKRVDEDG
;
A
#
# COMPACT_ATOMS: atom_id res chain seq x y z
N MET A 1 18.13 17.38 32.35
CA MET A 1 17.46 17.48 31.05
C MET A 1 17.53 18.93 30.63
N THR A 2 18.26 19.22 29.56
CA THR A 2 18.35 20.57 29.01
C THR A 2 17.13 20.85 28.12
N ASP A 3 16.85 22.12 27.86
CA ASP A 3 15.80 22.54 26.92
C ASP A 3 16.04 21.97 25.51
N ASP A 4 17.32 21.81 25.14
CA ASP A 4 17.75 21.21 23.88
C ASP A 4 17.42 19.71 23.81
N ASP A 5 17.64 18.96 24.91
CA ASP A 5 17.25 17.55 25.01
C ASP A 5 15.73 17.38 24.84
N ALA A 6 14.93 18.22 25.51
CA ALA A 6 13.48 18.16 25.43
C ALA A 6 12.96 18.48 24.02
N ARG A 7 13.59 19.42 23.32
CA ARG A 7 13.25 19.75 21.93
C ARG A 7 13.62 18.62 20.97
N ALA A 8 14.78 17.99 21.15
CA ALA A 8 15.20 16.85 20.36
C ALA A 8 14.24 15.65 20.54
N GLU A 9 13.83 15.37 21.77
CA GLU A 9 12.82 14.33 22.07
C GLU A 9 11.47 14.63 21.39
N MET A 10 11.01 15.88 21.46
CA MET A 10 9.77 16.29 20.80
C MET A 10 9.83 16.13 19.28
N HIS A 11 10.95 16.52 18.65
CA HIS A 11 11.14 16.36 17.21
C HIS A 11 11.13 14.88 16.81
N GLY A 12 11.81 14.01 17.56
CA GLY A 12 11.77 12.56 17.33
C GLY A 12 10.35 11.98 17.43
N ALA A 13 9.57 12.41 18.42
CA ALA A 13 8.17 11.99 18.55
C ALA A 13 7.30 12.43 17.36
N LEU A 14 7.51 13.63 16.81
CA LEU A 14 6.81 14.09 15.62
C LEU A 14 7.22 13.30 14.37
N ASP A 15 8.51 13.01 14.21
CA ASP A 15 9.02 12.21 13.09
C ASP A 15 8.43 10.79 13.11
N GLU A 16 8.29 10.17 14.29
CA GLU A 16 7.64 8.87 14.46
C GLU A 16 6.15 8.91 14.05
N ILE A 17 5.43 9.97 14.42
CA ILE A 17 4.03 10.17 14.03
C ILE A 17 3.92 10.30 12.51
N VAL A 18 4.78 11.10 11.89
CA VAL A 18 4.80 11.31 10.43
C VAL A 18 5.11 10.01 9.71
N LEU A 19 6.14 9.27 10.14
CA LEU A 19 6.53 8.00 9.54
C LEU A 19 5.41 6.95 9.68
N GLY A 20 4.80 6.84 10.87
CA GLY A 20 3.68 5.95 11.13
C GLY A 20 2.44 6.31 10.31
N GLY A 21 2.14 7.61 10.17
CA GLY A 21 1.06 8.12 9.33
C GLY A 21 1.26 7.82 7.85
N ALA A 22 2.45 8.12 7.33
CA ALA A 22 2.82 7.84 5.95
C ALA A 22 2.73 6.34 5.62
N ARG A 23 3.16 5.46 6.53
CA ARG A 23 3.02 4.01 6.37
C ARG A 23 1.57 3.57 6.22
N ARG A 24 0.69 4.02 7.12
CA ARG A 24 -0.74 3.68 7.08
C ARG A 24 -1.41 4.23 5.82
N MET A 25 -1.10 5.47 5.45
CA MET A 25 -1.66 6.11 4.27
C MET A 25 -1.25 5.37 2.99
N LEU A 26 0.03 5.01 2.85
CA LEU A 26 0.50 4.29 1.67
C LEU A 26 -0.12 2.89 1.58
N ALA A 27 -0.19 2.16 2.70
CA ALA A 27 -0.87 0.87 2.74
C ALA A 27 -2.35 0.99 2.33
N ALA A 28 -3.08 1.96 2.89
CA ALA A 28 -4.48 2.19 2.54
C ALA A 28 -4.68 2.59 1.06
N ALA A 29 -3.78 3.40 0.50
CA ALA A 29 -3.83 3.80 -0.90
C ALA A 29 -3.62 2.60 -1.85
N LEU A 30 -2.69 1.71 -1.52
CA LEU A 30 -2.47 0.48 -2.30
C LEU A 30 -3.69 -0.44 -2.25
N GLU A 31 -4.33 -0.58 -1.08
CA GLU A 31 -5.58 -1.34 -0.95
C GLU A 31 -6.71 -0.74 -1.79
N ALA A 32 -6.93 0.57 -1.67
CA ALA A 32 -7.95 1.27 -2.43
C ALA A 32 -7.72 1.17 -3.95
N GLN A 33 -6.46 1.21 -4.39
CA GLN A 33 -6.11 1.00 -5.80
C GLN A 33 -6.49 -0.40 -6.27
N ALA A 34 -6.11 -1.44 -5.53
CA ALA A 34 -6.42 -2.82 -5.90
C ALA A 34 -7.93 -3.09 -5.90
N ASP A 35 -8.65 -2.61 -4.88
CA ASP A 35 -10.11 -2.74 -4.79
C ASP A 35 -10.81 -2.00 -5.93
N GLY A 36 -10.38 -0.77 -6.24
CA GLY A 36 -10.91 0.00 -7.37
C GLY A 36 -10.69 -0.71 -8.71
N TYR A 37 -9.53 -1.31 -8.91
CA TYR A 37 -9.23 -2.09 -10.11
C TYR A 37 -10.14 -3.31 -10.26
N ILE A 38 -10.27 -4.11 -9.18
CA ILE A 38 -11.14 -5.29 -9.17
C ILE A 38 -12.61 -4.91 -9.35
N ALA A 39 -13.07 -3.86 -8.68
CA ALA A 39 -14.47 -3.41 -8.74
C ALA A 39 -14.85 -2.97 -10.16
N ARG A 40 -13.97 -2.21 -10.83
CA ARG A 40 -14.17 -1.77 -12.22
C ARG A 40 -14.32 -2.93 -13.21
N LEU A 41 -13.72 -4.08 -12.91
CA LEU A 41 -13.71 -5.27 -13.77
C LEU A 41 -14.58 -6.41 -13.20
N ALA A 42 -15.47 -6.12 -12.26
CA ALA A 42 -16.27 -7.15 -11.58
C ALA A 42 -17.24 -7.90 -12.49
N SER A 43 -17.61 -7.32 -13.63
CA SER A 43 -18.48 -7.91 -14.66
C SER A 43 -17.73 -8.76 -15.68
N GLU A 44 -16.39 -8.77 -15.67
CA GLU A 44 -15.58 -9.61 -16.55
C GLU A 44 -15.58 -11.03 -16.03
N LEU A 45 -16.41 -11.88 -16.66
CA LEU A 45 -16.65 -13.25 -16.25
C LEU A 45 -16.33 -14.22 -17.39
N GLU A 46 -15.72 -15.34 -17.04
CA GLU A 46 -15.56 -16.51 -17.92
C GLU A 46 -16.21 -17.71 -17.23
N TRP A 47 -17.19 -18.34 -17.91
CA TRP A 47 -18.03 -19.40 -17.36
C TRP A 47 -18.61 -19.08 -15.97
N GLY A 48 -19.01 -17.82 -15.76
CA GLY A 48 -19.58 -17.33 -14.50
C GLY A 48 -18.56 -17.09 -13.37
N ARG A 49 -17.26 -17.20 -13.64
CA ARG A 49 -16.18 -16.89 -12.68
C ARG A 49 -15.51 -15.58 -13.04
N ARG A 50 -15.19 -14.76 -12.02
CA ARG A 50 -14.45 -13.51 -12.23
C ARG A 50 -13.06 -13.78 -12.79
N LEU A 51 -12.72 -13.05 -13.84
CA LEU A 51 -11.38 -13.06 -14.43
C LEU A 51 -10.36 -12.24 -13.62
N VAL A 52 -10.85 -11.24 -12.89
CA VAL A 52 -10.02 -10.35 -12.07
C VAL A 52 -10.42 -10.46 -10.61
N GLY A 53 -9.45 -10.75 -9.75
CA GLY A 53 -9.69 -10.92 -8.32
C GLY A 53 -8.46 -10.70 -7.45
N ARG A 54 -8.70 -10.61 -6.14
CA ARG A 54 -7.65 -10.43 -5.13
C ARG A 54 -6.89 -11.75 -4.92
N ASN A 55 -5.56 -11.68 -4.86
CA ASN A 55 -4.66 -12.83 -4.70
C ASN A 55 -3.71 -12.66 -3.50
N GLY A 56 -4.29 -12.30 -2.36
CA GLY A 56 -3.54 -12.00 -1.13
C GLY A 56 -2.61 -10.81 -1.32
N HIS A 57 -1.43 -10.89 -0.69
CA HIS A 57 -0.43 -9.82 -0.69
C HIS A 57 0.93 -10.34 -1.16
N ALA A 58 1.77 -9.43 -1.65
CA ALA A 58 3.16 -9.71 -1.99
C ALA A 58 4.02 -9.73 -0.71
N GLU A 59 5.26 -10.20 -0.84
CA GLU A 59 6.24 -10.07 0.24
C GLU A 59 6.44 -8.58 0.63
N PRO A 60 6.64 -8.28 1.93
CA PRO A 60 6.93 -6.93 2.38
C PRO A 60 8.17 -6.35 1.68
N ARG A 61 8.10 -5.07 1.36
CA ARG A 61 9.24 -4.34 0.78
C ARG A 61 9.37 -2.95 1.37
N THR A 62 10.59 -2.46 1.43
CA THR A 62 10.88 -1.09 1.86
C THR A 62 10.79 -0.12 0.68
N ILE A 63 10.11 0.99 0.88
CA ILE A 63 10.01 2.11 -0.05
C ILE A 63 10.61 3.34 0.62
N THR A 64 11.53 4.01 -0.06
CA THR A 64 12.06 5.31 0.38
C THR A 64 11.08 6.40 -0.04
N THR A 65 10.61 7.18 0.94
CA THR A 65 9.72 8.32 0.74
C THR A 65 10.32 9.58 1.37
N ALA A 66 9.70 10.74 1.16
CA ALA A 66 10.10 11.98 1.83
C ALA A 66 9.96 11.89 3.37
N ALA A 67 9.04 11.06 3.87
CA ALA A 67 8.86 10.81 5.30
C ALA A 67 9.85 9.78 5.87
N GLY A 68 10.69 9.18 5.03
CA GLY A 68 11.66 8.14 5.42
C GLY A 68 11.41 6.80 4.73
N ARG A 69 12.14 5.76 5.20
CA ARG A 69 12.00 4.38 4.72
C ARG A 69 10.79 3.72 5.36
N ILE A 70 9.87 3.25 4.54
CA ILE A 70 8.61 2.66 4.98
C ILE A 70 8.50 1.24 4.43
N GLU A 71 8.29 0.26 5.30
CA GLU A 71 7.91 -1.08 4.89
C GLU A 71 6.41 -1.14 4.57
N VAL A 72 6.08 -1.73 3.42
CA VAL A 72 4.70 -1.97 3.01
C VAL A 72 4.54 -3.35 2.39
N THR A 73 3.34 -3.90 2.55
CA THR A 73 2.91 -5.17 1.95
C THR A 73 1.83 -4.86 0.92
N ALA A 74 2.15 -5.00 -0.37
CA ALA A 74 1.22 -4.61 -1.43
C ALA A 74 0.16 -5.71 -1.68
N PRO A 75 -1.12 -5.36 -1.84
CA PRO A 75 -2.13 -6.31 -2.30
C PRO A 75 -1.84 -6.75 -3.73
N ARG A 76 -2.16 -8.00 -4.05
CA ARG A 76 -2.00 -8.55 -5.40
C ARG A 76 -3.36 -8.71 -6.06
N VAL A 77 -3.42 -8.35 -7.33
CA VAL A 77 -4.53 -8.68 -8.22
C VAL A 77 -4.06 -9.80 -9.14
N ASN A 78 -4.87 -10.85 -9.25
CA ASN A 78 -4.75 -11.82 -10.32
C ASN A 78 -5.73 -11.40 -11.42
N ASP A 79 -5.19 -11.03 -12.57
CA ASP A 79 -5.95 -10.68 -13.77
C ASP A 79 -5.67 -11.74 -14.82
N LYS A 80 -6.71 -12.48 -15.21
CA LYS A 80 -6.63 -13.59 -16.18
C LYS A 80 -7.21 -13.22 -17.55
N ARG A 81 -7.51 -11.95 -17.78
CA ARG A 81 -7.95 -11.51 -19.10
C ARG A 81 -6.81 -11.81 -20.08
N VAL A 82 -7.15 -12.42 -21.21
CA VAL A 82 -6.16 -12.74 -22.24
C VAL A 82 -5.83 -11.44 -22.94
N ASP A 83 -4.66 -10.89 -22.66
CA ASP A 83 -4.15 -9.77 -23.42
C ASP A 83 -3.62 -10.33 -24.74
N GLU A 84 -4.09 -9.81 -25.88
CA GLU A 84 -3.55 -10.16 -27.20
C GLU A 84 -2.07 -9.72 -27.36
N ASP A 85 -1.49 -9.04 -26.36
CA ASP A 85 -0.14 -8.47 -26.34
C ASP A 85 0.67 -8.85 -25.07
N GLY A 86 0.71 -10.14 -24.70
CA GLY A 86 1.63 -10.64 -23.67
C GLY A 86 3.11 -10.54 -24.06
#